data_AF-A0A507E6J8-F1
#
_entry.id   AF-A0A507E6J8-F1
#
_cell.length_a   1.000
_cell.length_b   1.000
_cell.length_c   1.000
_cell.angle_alpha   90.00
_cell.angle_beta   90.00
_cell.angle_gamma   90.00
#
_symmetry.space_group_name_H-M   'P 1'
#
loop_
_entity.id
_entity.type
_entity.pdbx_description
1 polymer ?
#
loop_
_entity_poly.entity_id
_entity_poly.type
_entity_poly.pdbx_seq_one_letter_code
_entity_poly.pdbx_strand_id
1 'polypeptide(L)'
;MEQDLTNSLASKTQNLDRSIARLNGLLQPIIERPLDQQLGKLEVFDRAKLDVLLAFALNSLVFVYLKTQGASTKEHPVKRELDRVKEYFKKLKEAGGMNKNTMRLDRDAAKRFVTNSLITNEEVSREVKKRKAEAEADQFLQNVISTSVPPTPVHSSSGPGPRTSTPAGRSEGELNSSDKKRKRNKK
;
A
#
# COMPACT_ATOMS: atom_id res chain seq x y z
N MET A 1 -19.03 -49.59 8.64
CA MET A 1 -17.56 -49.38 8.71
C MET A 1 -16.90 -49.44 7.33
N GLU A 2 -17.00 -50.54 6.57
CA GLU A 2 -16.39 -50.60 5.22
C GLU A 2 -17.06 -49.67 4.19
N GLN A 3 -18.38 -49.52 4.25
CA GLN A 3 -19.11 -48.55 3.40
C GLN A 3 -18.75 -47.09 3.73
N ASP A 4 -18.49 -46.77 4.99
CA ASP A 4 -18.12 -45.40 5.40
C ASP A 4 -16.72 -45.02 4.87
N LEU A 5 -15.80 -45.99 4.86
CA LEU A 5 -14.44 -45.80 4.35
C LEU A 5 -14.41 -45.60 2.83
N THR A 6 -15.20 -46.38 2.09
CA THR A 6 -15.30 -46.27 0.63
C THR A 6 -15.95 -44.95 0.21
N ASN A 7 -17.01 -44.52 0.90
CA ASN A 7 -17.62 -43.21 0.68
C ASN A 7 -16.65 -42.06 0.99
N SER A 8 -15.88 -42.17 2.08
CA SER A 8 -14.85 -41.19 2.44
C SER A 8 -13.77 -41.09 1.37
N LEU A 9 -13.25 -42.22 0.87
CA LEU A 9 -12.25 -42.24 -0.18
C LEU A 9 -12.78 -41.67 -1.49
N ALA A 10 -13.98 -42.07 -1.91
CA ALA A 10 -14.62 -41.55 -3.11
C ALA A 10 -14.74 -40.02 -3.08
N SER A 11 -15.14 -39.45 -1.95
CA SER A 11 -15.25 -37.99 -1.79
C SER A 11 -13.88 -37.29 -1.93
N LYS A 12 -12.80 -37.86 -1.38
CA LYS A 12 -11.45 -37.30 -1.49
C LYS A 12 -10.95 -37.32 -2.94
N THR A 13 -11.19 -38.41 -3.66
CA THR A 13 -10.80 -38.55 -5.07
C THR A 13 -11.56 -37.58 -5.96
N GLN A 14 -12.88 -37.44 -5.76
CA GLN A 14 -13.70 -36.46 -6.49
C GLN A 14 -13.25 -35.02 -6.21
N ASN A 15 -12.89 -34.71 -4.97
CA ASN A 15 -12.37 -33.40 -4.61
C ASN A 15 -11.01 -33.11 -5.25
N LEU A 16 -10.13 -34.12 -5.31
CA LEU A 16 -8.84 -34.01 -5.99
C LEU A 16 -9.04 -33.77 -7.50
N ASP A 17 -9.90 -34.55 -8.15
CA ASP A 17 -10.21 -34.43 -9.58
C ASP A 17 -10.75 -33.02 -9.93
N ARG A 18 -11.73 -32.53 -9.17
CA ARG A 18 -12.25 -31.16 -9.31
C ARG A 18 -11.17 -30.10 -9.12
N SER A 19 -10.27 -30.31 -8.17
CA SER A 19 -9.17 -29.37 -7.89
C SER A 19 -8.16 -29.34 -9.04
N ILE A 20 -7.84 -30.49 -9.64
CA ILE A 20 -6.96 -30.60 -10.80
C ILE A 20 -7.61 -29.97 -12.03
N ALA A 21 -8.89 -30.25 -12.30
CA ALA A 21 -9.62 -29.63 -13.41
C ALA A 21 -9.64 -28.10 -13.29
N ARG A 22 -9.88 -27.56 -12.10
CA ARG A 22 -9.80 -26.13 -11.82
C ARG A 22 -8.40 -25.57 -12.06
N LEU A 23 -7.37 -26.26 -11.59
CA LEU A 23 -5.98 -25.84 -11.78
C LEU A 23 -5.60 -25.79 -13.27
N ASN A 24 -5.98 -26.81 -14.04
CA ASN A 24 -5.74 -26.83 -15.49
C ASN A 24 -6.36 -25.62 -16.18
N GLY A 25 -7.62 -25.29 -15.86
CA GLY A 25 -8.28 -24.09 -16.40
C GLY A 25 -7.57 -22.78 -16.05
N LEU A 26 -6.95 -22.68 -14.86
CA LEU A 26 -6.20 -21.49 -14.44
C LEU A 26 -4.81 -21.41 -15.10
N LEU A 27 -4.16 -22.55 -15.33
CA LEU A 27 -2.82 -22.62 -15.93
C LEU A 27 -2.84 -22.55 -17.45
N GLN A 28 -3.96 -22.90 -18.08
CA GLN A 28 -4.13 -22.91 -19.53
C GLN A 28 -3.65 -21.62 -20.23
N PRO A 29 -4.03 -20.39 -19.83
CA PRO A 29 -3.54 -19.18 -20.48
C PRO A 29 -2.03 -18.97 -20.34
N ILE A 30 -1.39 -19.57 -19.33
CA ILE A 30 0.07 -19.50 -19.11
C ILE A 30 0.80 -20.55 -19.96
N ILE A 31 0.19 -21.70 -20.20
CA ILE A 31 0.80 -22.80 -20.95
C ILE A 31 0.65 -22.60 -22.47
N GLU A 32 -0.44 -21.98 -22.92
CA GLU A 32 -0.74 -21.77 -24.35
C GLU A 32 0.24 -20.83 -25.08
N ARG A 33 1.00 -20.03 -24.33
CA ARG A 33 1.97 -19.07 -24.89
C ARG A 33 3.35 -19.33 -24.29
N PRO A 34 4.44 -19.05 -25.03
CA PRO A 34 5.77 -19.16 -24.47
C PRO A 34 5.97 -18.17 -23.33
N LEU A 35 6.55 -18.67 -22.24
CA LEU A 35 6.69 -17.95 -20.97
C LEU A 35 7.42 -16.60 -21.16
N ASP A 36 8.45 -16.56 -22.00
CA ASP A 36 9.25 -15.36 -22.27
C ASP A 36 8.42 -14.20 -22.83
N GLN A 37 7.44 -14.49 -23.68
CA GLN A 37 6.55 -13.48 -24.25
C GLN A 37 5.55 -12.94 -23.23
N GLN A 38 5.22 -13.75 -22.23
CA GLN A 38 4.33 -13.34 -21.14
C GLN A 38 5.10 -12.51 -20.11
N LEU A 39 6.26 -13.00 -19.67
CA LEU A 39 7.12 -12.32 -18.71
C LEU A 39 7.67 -10.98 -19.23
N GLY A 40 7.90 -10.85 -20.54
CA GLY A 40 8.42 -9.61 -21.13
C GLY A 40 7.46 -8.42 -21.07
N LYS A 41 6.16 -8.64 -20.83
CA LYS A 41 5.14 -7.59 -20.77
C LYS A 41 4.86 -7.10 -19.34
N LEU A 42 5.37 -7.78 -18.33
CA LEU A 42 5.09 -7.50 -16.93
C LEU A 42 6.12 -6.54 -16.33
N GLU A 43 5.69 -5.76 -15.34
CA GLU A 43 6.60 -5.03 -14.46
C GLU A 43 7.54 -6.03 -13.76
N VAL A 44 8.78 -5.62 -13.46
CA VAL A 44 9.80 -6.46 -12.82
C VAL A 44 9.29 -7.13 -11.53
N PHE A 45 8.50 -6.41 -10.73
CA PHE A 45 7.95 -6.96 -9.49
C PHE A 45 6.85 -8.00 -9.75
N ASP A 46 5.97 -7.76 -10.71
CA ASP A 46 4.91 -8.71 -11.08
C ASP A 46 5.48 -9.96 -11.78
N ARG A 47 6.55 -9.78 -12.56
CA ARG A 47 7.33 -10.88 -13.13
C ARG A 47 7.87 -11.80 -12.03
N ALA A 48 8.51 -11.22 -11.01
CA ALA A 48 9.02 -11.98 -9.87
C ALA A 48 7.91 -12.73 -9.10
N LYS A 49 6.72 -12.13 -8.93
CA LYS A 49 5.56 -12.82 -8.33
C LYS A 49 5.18 -14.06 -9.14
N LEU A 50 5.06 -13.90 -10.46
CA LEU A 50 4.66 -14.97 -11.36
C LEU A 50 5.68 -16.12 -11.34
N ASP A 51 6.98 -15.81 -11.38
CA ASP A 51 8.05 -16.81 -11.35
C ASP A 51 8.04 -17.62 -10.05
N VAL A 52 7.88 -16.96 -8.90
CA VAL A 52 7.81 -17.64 -7.60
C VAL A 52 6.53 -18.49 -7.48
N LEU A 53 5.40 -18.00 -8.00
CA LEU A 53 4.14 -18.74 -8.06
C LEU A 53 4.23 -19.98 -8.95
N LEU A 54 4.88 -19.87 -10.11
CA LEU A 54 5.07 -20.99 -11.03
C LEU A 54 5.97 -22.06 -10.42
N ALA A 55 7.09 -21.66 -9.81
CA ALA A 55 7.96 -22.56 -9.06
C ALA A 55 7.22 -23.24 -7.90
N PHE A 56 6.36 -22.51 -7.18
CA PHE A 56 5.52 -23.08 -6.13
C PHE A 56 4.53 -24.12 -6.69
N ALA A 57 3.84 -23.80 -7.77
CA ALA A 57 2.89 -24.70 -8.42
C ALA A 57 3.56 -26.01 -8.86
N LEU A 58 4.68 -25.93 -9.59
CA LEU A 58 5.42 -27.10 -10.05
C LEU A 58 5.85 -28.01 -8.89
N ASN A 59 6.48 -27.44 -7.86
CA ASN A 59 6.93 -28.21 -6.70
C ASN A 59 5.75 -28.82 -5.91
N SER A 60 4.63 -28.10 -5.84
CA SER A 60 3.39 -28.60 -5.21
C SER A 60 2.78 -29.76 -5.99
N LEU A 61 2.80 -29.70 -7.32
CA LEU A 61 2.29 -30.77 -8.18
C LEU A 61 3.15 -32.02 -8.06
N VAL A 62 4.47 -31.89 -8.03
CA VAL A 62 5.39 -33.00 -7.76
C VAL A 62 5.12 -33.60 -6.38
N PHE A 63 4.89 -32.77 -5.36
CA PHE A 63 4.56 -33.25 -4.02
C PHE A 63 3.24 -34.04 -3.99
N VAL A 64 2.19 -33.55 -4.68
CA VAL A 64 0.90 -34.25 -4.79
C VAL A 64 1.07 -35.56 -5.57
N TYR A 65 1.83 -35.55 -6.66
CA TYR A 65 2.14 -36.77 -7.43
C TYR A 65 2.79 -37.83 -6.55
N LEU A 66 3.83 -37.50 -5.80
CA LEU A 66 4.50 -38.43 -4.88
C LEU A 66 3.53 -39.00 -3.82
N LYS A 67 2.62 -38.16 -3.31
CA LYS A 67 1.56 -38.60 -2.36
C LYS A 67 0.63 -39.62 -3.00
N THR A 68 0.23 -39.41 -4.26
CA THR A 68 -0.66 -40.35 -4.97
C THR A 68 0.00 -41.68 -5.29
N GLN A 69 1.33 -41.69 -5.49
CA GLN A 69 2.12 -42.90 -5.70
C GLN A 69 2.46 -43.64 -4.39
N GLY A 70 2.05 -43.11 -3.23
CA GLY A 70 2.39 -43.68 -1.93
C GLY A 70 3.86 -43.50 -1.51
N ALA A 71 4.63 -42.67 -2.22
CA ALA A 71 6.03 -42.41 -1.91
C ALA A 71 6.19 -41.53 -0.64
N SER A 72 7.25 -41.77 0.13
CA SER A 72 7.54 -40.98 1.33
C SER A 72 7.95 -39.55 0.97
N THR A 73 7.03 -38.61 1.16
CA THR A 73 7.34 -37.18 0.97
C THR A 73 8.25 -36.60 2.04
N LYS A 74 8.60 -37.36 3.08
CA LYS A 74 9.39 -36.83 4.19
C LYS A 74 10.88 -36.76 3.89
N GLU A 75 11.37 -37.75 3.16
CA GLU A 75 12.77 -37.90 2.76
C GLU A 75 13.03 -37.32 1.36
N HIS A 76 11.97 -37.09 0.58
CA HIS A 76 12.11 -36.60 -0.78
C HIS A 76 12.61 -35.14 -0.83
N PRO A 77 13.54 -34.78 -1.74
CA PRO A 77 14.11 -33.43 -1.88
C PRO A 77 13.08 -32.33 -2.19
N VAL A 78 11.87 -32.69 -2.62
CA VAL A 78 10.78 -31.73 -2.89
C VAL A 78 10.48 -30.83 -1.69
N LYS A 79 10.66 -31.32 -0.46
CA LYS A 79 10.50 -30.49 0.74
C LYS A 79 11.49 -29.34 0.80
N ARG A 80 12.75 -29.61 0.45
CA ARG A 80 13.80 -28.58 0.39
C ARG A 80 13.45 -27.52 -0.65
N GLU A 81 12.92 -27.92 -1.79
CA GLU A 81 12.49 -26.97 -2.83
C GLU A 81 11.26 -26.16 -2.37
N LEU A 82 10.32 -26.76 -1.65
CA LEU A 82 9.19 -26.02 -1.05
C LEU A 82 9.66 -25.01 0.01
N ASP A 83 10.64 -25.36 0.84
CA ASP A 83 11.20 -24.44 1.83
C ASP A 83 11.97 -23.29 1.16
N ARG A 84 12.72 -23.59 0.11
CA ARG A 84 13.37 -22.59 -0.75
C ARG A 84 12.35 -21.62 -1.36
N VAL A 85 11.21 -22.12 -1.85
CA VAL A 85 10.13 -21.27 -2.38
C VAL A 85 9.53 -20.37 -1.28
N LYS A 86 9.37 -20.85 -0.04
CA LYS A 86 8.91 -20.01 1.09
C LYS A 86 9.88 -18.85 1.37
N GLU A 87 11.19 -19.10 1.28
CA GLU A 87 12.19 -18.04 1.40
C GLU A 87 12.03 -16.98 0.30
N TYR A 88 11.77 -17.39 -0.94
CA TYR A 88 11.51 -16.43 -2.02
C TYR A 88 10.22 -15.63 -1.81
N PHE A 89 9.15 -16.24 -1.27
CA PHE A 89 7.97 -15.47 -0.85
C PHE A 89 8.29 -14.44 0.24
N LYS A 90 9.20 -14.76 1.17
CA LYS A 90 9.66 -13.81 2.19
C LYS A 90 10.42 -12.65 1.55
N LYS A 91 11.38 -12.94 0.67
CA LYS A 91 12.14 -11.92 -0.09
C LYS A 91 11.23 -11.03 -0.92
N LEU A 92 10.22 -11.60 -1.56
CA LEU A 92 9.24 -10.88 -2.37
C LEU A 92 8.38 -9.93 -1.51
N LYS A 93 7.98 -10.37 -0.30
CA LYS A 93 7.27 -9.51 0.66
C LYS A 93 8.15 -8.38 1.19
N GLU A 94 9.41 -8.67 1.49
CA GLU A 94 10.39 -7.67 1.91
C GLU A 94 10.62 -6.63 0.81
N ALA A 95 10.84 -7.08 -0.44
CA ALA A 95 11.00 -6.21 -1.60
C ALA A 95 9.75 -5.33 -1.87
N GLY A 96 8.54 -5.89 -1.73
CA GLY A 96 7.31 -5.11 -1.82
C GLY A 96 7.12 -4.12 -0.67
N GLY A 97 7.71 -4.39 0.50
CA GLY A 97 7.69 -3.53 1.69
C GLY A 97 8.77 -2.45 1.70
N MET A 98 9.88 -2.62 0.97
CA MET A 98 10.99 -1.67 0.88
C MET A 98 10.62 -0.32 0.24
N ASN A 99 9.47 -0.23 -0.43
CA ASN A 99 8.91 1.04 -0.90
C ASN A 99 8.42 1.96 0.24
N LYS A 100 8.37 1.45 1.48
CA LYS A 100 8.24 2.30 2.66
C LYS A 100 9.64 2.78 3.02
N ASN A 101 10.04 3.97 2.53
CA ASN A 101 11.27 4.63 2.92
C ASN A 101 11.40 4.61 4.45
N THR A 102 12.22 3.69 4.97
CA THR A 102 12.53 3.59 6.41
C THR A 102 13.45 4.72 6.83
N MET A 103 14.15 5.31 5.86
CA MET A 103 14.93 6.52 6.02
C MET A 103 13.99 7.72 6.14
N ARG A 104 13.55 7.99 7.37
CA ARG A 104 12.91 9.27 7.71
C ARG A 104 13.99 10.34 7.75
N LEU A 105 13.89 11.33 6.88
CA LEU A 105 14.75 12.52 6.93
C LEU A 105 14.49 13.24 8.27
N ASP A 106 15.53 13.43 9.07
CA ASP A 106 15.48 14.33 10.21
C ASP A 106 15.39 15.78 9.67
N ARG A 107 14.17 16.29 9.64
CA ARG A 107 13.87 17.63 9.13
C ARG A 107 14.57 18.71 9.95
N ASP A 108 14.80 18.49 11.24
CA ASP A 108 15.41 19.49 12.10
C ASP A 108 16.93 19.50 11.95
N ALA A 109 17.55 18.33 11.80
CA ALA A 109 18.96 18.26 11.39
C ALA A 109 19.18 18.88 10.01
N ALA A 110 18.33 18.57 9.02
CA ALA A 110 18.40 19.17 7.68
C ALA A 110 18.27 20.70 7.72
N LYS A 111 17.33 21.23 8.52
CA LYS A 111 17.22 22.69 8.75
C LYS A 111 18.50 23.26 9.33
N ARG A 112 19.12 22.61 10.33
CA ARG A 112 20.38 23.07 10.93
C ARG A 112 21.50 23.13 9.90
N PHE A 113 21.64 22.10 9.08
CA PHE A 113 22.64 22.08 7.99
C PHE A 113 22.42 23.24 7.02
N VAL A 114 21.19 23.43 6.53
CA VAL A 114 20.85 24.54 5.63
C VAL A 114 21.12 25.90 6.29
N THR A 115 20.69 26.09 7.55
CA THR A 115 20.94 27.37 8.25
C THR A 115 22.43 27.63 8.44
N ASN A 116 23.21 26.63 8.80
CA ASN A 116 24.65 26.79 9.02
C ASN A 116 25.38 27.10 7.71
N SER A 117 25.01 26.43 6.61
CA SER A 117 25.55 26.71 5.27
C SER A 117 25.17 28.09 4.72
N LEU A 118 24.04 28.66 5.15
CA LEU A 118 23.63 30.02 4.75
C LEU A 118 24.26 31.11 5.61
N ILE A 119 24.68 30.80 6.85
CA ILE A 119 25.31 31.76 7.77
C ILE A 119 26.75 32.09 7.33
N THR A 120 27.43 31.19 6.62
CA THR A 120 28.80 31.42 6.14
C THR A 120 28.90 32.54 5.09
N ASN A 121 27.78 32.92 4.46
CA ASN A 121 27.71 34.09 3.58
C ASN A 121 26.86 35.18 4.22
N GLU A 122 27.50 36.26 4.65
CA GLU A 122 26.83 37.34 5.40
C GLU A 122 25.72 38.05 4.60
N GLU A 123 25.88 38.21 3.29
CA GLU A 123 24.89 38.87 2.43
C GLU A 123 23.62 38.04 2.33
N VAL A 124 23.78 36.74 2.12
CA VAL A 124 22.69 35.77 2.06
C VAL A 124 21.99 35.64 3.42
N SER A 125 22.75 35.65 4.51
CA SER A 125 22.19 35.59 5.87
C SER A 125 21.31 36.80 6.20
N ARG A 126 21.73 38.01 5.79
CA ARG A 126 20.95 39.24 6.00
C ARG A 126 19.65 39.25 5.20
N GLU A 127 19.70 38.86 3.93
CA GLU A 127 18.52 38.76 3.06
C GLU A 127 17.52 37.72 3.59
N VAL A 128 18.01 36.55 4.03
CA VAL A 128 17.15 35.50 4.61
C VAL A 128 16.49 35.96 5.92
N LYS A 129 17.20 36.70 6.77
CA LYS A 129 16.62 37.27 8.01
C LYS A 129 15.55 38.31 7.71
N LYS A 130 15.79 39.18 6.72
CA LYS A 130 14.83 40.21 6.29
C LYS A 130 13.53 39.58 5.78
N ARG A 131 13.62 38.59 4.88
CA ARG A 131 12.45 37.87 4.35
C ARG A 131 11.68 37.11 5.42
N LYS A 132 12.36 36.55 6.42
CA LYS A 132 11.70 35.90 7.56
C LYS A 132 10.91 36.90 8.40
N ALA A 133 11.50 38.05 8.70
CA ALA A 133 10.82 39.10 9.46
C ALA A 133 9.60 39.66 8.71
N GLU A 134 9.71 39.86 7.39
CA GLU A 134 8.58 40.28 6.54
C GLU A 134 7.47 39.22 6.52
N ALA A 135 7.81 37.94 6.35
CA ALA A 135 6.82 36.86 6.37
C ALA A 135 6.14 36.66 7.74
N GLU A 136 6.87 36.85 8.85
CA GLU A 136 6.32 36.80 10.20
C GLU A 136 5.39 37.98 10.48
N ALA A 137 5.73 39.17 9.99
CA ALA A 137 4.87 40.35 10.07
C ALA A 137 3.58 40.17 9.26
N ASP A 138 3.68 39.67 8.02
CA ASP A 138 2.52 39.39 7.16
C ASP A 138 1.60 38.33 7.78
N GLN A 139 2.18 37.27 8.35
CA GLN A 139 1.42 36.23 9.04
C GLN A 139 0.74 36.75 10.31
N PHE A 140 1.40 37.64 11.06
CA PHE A 140 0.80 38.31 12.20
C PHE A 140 -0.39 39.20 11.79
N LEU A 141 -0.23 40.00 10.74
CA LEU A 141 -1.30 40.84 10.20
C LEU A 141 -2.51 40.00 9.75
N GLN A 142 -2.27 38.89 9.06
CA GLN A 142 -3.34 37.99 8.61
C GLN A 142 -4.12 37.36 9.79
N ASN A 143 -3.43 37.02 10.88
CA ASN A 143 -4.06 36.49 12.09
C ASN A 143 -4.87 37.57 12.85
N VAL A 144 -4.37 38.81 12.90
CA VAL A 144 -5.07 39.95 13.51
C VAL A 144 -6.34 40.31 12.72
N ILE A 145 -6.25 40.36 11.39
CA ILE A 145 -7.39 40.62 10.51
C ILE A 145 -8.46 39.53 10.70
N SER A 146 -8.06 38.25 10.75
CA SER A 146 -8.98 37.12 10.95
C SER A 146 -9.64 37.10 12.34
N THR A 147 -9.03 37.71 13.35
CA THR A 147 -9.58 37.81 14.73
C THR A 147 -10.48 39.02 14.93
N SER A 148 -10.47 40.00 14.01
CA SER A 148 -11.15 41.29 14.16
C SER A 148 -12.54 41.40 13.50
N VAL A 149 -13.05 40.35 12.85
CA VAL A 149 -14.40 40.35 12.25
C VAL A 149 -15.41 39.66 13.18
N PRO A 150 -16.36 40.38 13.81
CA PRO A 150 -17.46 39.76 14.54
C PRO A 150 -18.50 39.15 13.57
N PRO A 151 -19.10 37.98 13.86
CA PRO A 151 -20.19 37.46 13.07
C PRO A 151 -21.48 38.21 13.45
N THR A 152 -22.02 39.03 12.54
CA THR A 152 -23.37 39.59 12.69
C THR A 152 -24.41 38.63 12.08
N PRO A 153 -25.47 38.26 12.82
CA PRO A 153 -26.60 37.51 12.29
C PRO A 153 -27.77 38.44 11.86
N VAL A 154 -28.66 37.88 11.03
CA VAL A 154 -30.10 38.21 10.75
C VAL A 154 -30.54 38.92 9.44
N HIS A 155 -31.14 38.10 8.56
CA HIS A 155 -32.45 38.16 7.86
C HIS A 155 -32.97 39.35 7.00
N SER A 156 -33.36 38.98 5.75
CA SER A 156 -34.50 39.43 4.89
C SER A 156 -34.53 40.89 4.40
N SER A 157 -34.89 41.30 3.18
CA SER A 157 -35.67 40.77 2.04
C SER A 157 -35.32 41.68 0.83
N SER A 158 -35.23 41.23 -0.44
CA SER A 158 -36.32 41.22 -1.43
C SER A 158 -35.65 41.12 -2.83
N GLY A 159 -36.21 40.34 -3.75
CA GLY A 159 -35.75 40.21 -5.16
C GLY A 159 -36.26 41.37 -6.05
N PRO A 160 -36.07 41.35 -7.40
CA PRO A 160 -36.03 40.17 -8.28
C PRO A 160 -34.87 40.11 -9.31
N GLY A 161 -34.61 38.91 -9.86
CA GLY A 161 -33.58 38.64 -10.91
C GLY A 161 -34.01 39.09 -12.33
N PRO A 162 -33.51 38.49 -13.45
CA PRO A 162 -32.61 37.34 -13.61
C PRO A 162 -31.50 37.48 -14.71
N ARG A 163 -30.54 36.54 -14.77
CA ARG A 163 -30.18 35.72 -15.98
C ARG A 163 -28.83 34.99 -15.88
N THR A 164 -28.94 33.65 -15.87
CA THR A 164 -28.17 32.65 -16.65
C THR A 164 -26.63 32.69 -16.70
N SER A 165 -25.97 31.71 -16.08
CA SER A 165 -25.41 30.51 -16.75
C SER A 165 -24.48 29.69 -15.81
N THR A 166 -24.88 28.46 -15.52
CA THR A 166 -24.11 27.31 -15.00
C THR A 166 -23.04 26.83 -16.02
N PRO A 167 -22.14 25.84 -15.76
CA PRO A 167 -21.91 25.03 -14.54
C PRO A 167 -20.44 24.64 -14.18
N ALA A 168 -20.30 24.02 -12.99
CA ALA A 168 -19.41 22.91 -12.58
C ALA A 168 -17.87 23.07 -12.67
N GLY A 169 -17.07 22.77 -11.63
CA GLY A 169 -17.35 22.23 -10.31
C GLY A 169 -16.06 21.83 -9.56
N ARG A 170 -16.26 21.31 -8.35
CA ARG A 170 -15.45 20.28 -7.65
C ARG A 170 -14.17 20.72 -6.92
N SER A 171 -14.22 20.70 -5.58
CA SER A 171 -13.31 19.94 -4.68
C SER A 171 -13.55 20.38 -3.23
N GLU A 172 -14.06 19.49 -2.39
CA GLU A 172 -13.32 18.88 -1.28
C GLU A 172 -13.46 19.66 0.04
N GLY A 173 -14.34 19.13 0.90
CA GLY A 173 -14.41 19.50 2.30
C GLY A 173 -13.47 18.61 3.10
N GLU A 174 -12.58 19.24 3.84
CA GLU A 174 -11.94 18.63 4.99
C GLU A 174 -12.01 19.61 6.17
N LEU A 175 -12.23 19.01 7.35
CA LEU A 175 -11.83 19.46 8.69
C LEU A 175 -12.90 19.99 9.67
N ASN A 176 -13.23 19.07 10.60
CA ASN A 176 -12.78 19.11 12.02
C ASN A 176 -13.47 20.06 13.02
N SER A 177 -13.87 19.51 14.16
CA SER A 177 -13.59 20.04 15.52
C SER A 177 -14.25 19.13 16.56
N SER A 178 -13.49 18.43 17.41
CA SER A 178 -13.16 18.81 18.81
C SER A 178 -14.34 19.40 19.62
N ASP A 179 -14.67 18.77 20.76
CA ASP A 179 -14.16 19.17 22.09
C ASP A 179 -15.09 18.69 23.23
N LYS A 180 -14.56 17.96 24.23
CA LYS A 180 -14.97 18.07 25.65
C LYS A 180 -14.09 17.23 26.58
N LYS A 181 -13.07 17.90 27.14
CA LYS A 181 -12.85 18.09 28.58
C LYS A 181 -13.40 17.00 29.53
N ARG A 182 -12.54 16.36 30.34
CA ARG A 182 -12.15 16.77 31.72
C ARG A 182 -11.69 15.59 32.60
N LYS A 183 -10.53 15.80 33.25
CA LYS A 183 -10.17 15.47 34.65
C LYS A 183 -10.48 14.05 35.17
N ARG A 184 -9.42 13.35 35.61
CA ARG A 184 -9.10 13.22 37.05
C ARG A 184 -7.76 12.51 37.29
N ASN A 185 -7.17 12.91 38.40
CA ASN A 185 -5.83 12.65 38.89
C ASN A 185 -5.82 11.40 39.80
N LYS A 186 -4.64 10.78 39.91
CA LYS A 186 -4.05 10.19 41.14
C LYS A 186 -4.60 8.84 41.65
N LYS A 187 -3.80 7.78 41.49
CA LYS A 187 -3.13 7.11 42.62
C LYS A 187 -1.88 6.39 42.12
#